data_AF-A0A9R0HWA5-F1
#
_entry.id   AF-A0A9R0HWA5-F1
#
_cell.length_a   1.000
_cell.length_b   1.000
_cell.length_c   1.000
_cell.angle_alpha   90.00
_cell.angle_beta   90.00
_cell.angle_gamma   90.00
#
_symmetry.space_group_name_H-M   'P 1'
#
loop_
_entity.id
_entity.type
_entity.pdbx_description
1 polymer ?
#
loop_
_entity_poly.entity_id
_entity_poly.type
_entity_poly.pdbx_seq_one_letter_code
_entity_poly.pdbx_strand_id
1 'polypeptide(L)'
;MKVNILQWHAVASWTWDAQDETCGICRMAFDGCCPDCKLPGDDCPLIWGQCNHAFHLHCILKWVTSQTSQAHCPMCRREWHFKD
;
A
#
# COMPACT_ATOMS: atom_id res chain seq x y z
N MET A 1 -35.18 13.42 -28.82
CA MET A 1 -35.46 12.03 -28.40
C MET A 1 -34.98 11.88 -26.96
N LYS A 2 -35.79 11.32 -26.05
CA LYS A 2 -35.49 11.24 -24.61
C LYS A 2 -35.44 9.77 -24.21
N VAL A 3 -34.33 9.33 -23.64
CA VAL A 3 -34.12 7.95 -23.17
C VAL A 3 -34.11 7.97 -21.65
N ASN A 4 -34.86 7.07 -21.02
CA ASN A 4 -34.91 6.91 -19.57
C ASN A 4 -34.27 5.59 -19.18
N ILE A 5 -33.31 5.62 -18.25
CA ILE A 5 -32.74 4.40 -17.65
C ILE A 5 -33.70 3.94 -16.56
N LEU A 6 -34.20 2.71 -16.67
CA LEU A 6 -35.16 2.14 -15.72
C LEU A 6 -34.47 1.47 -14.52
N GLN A 7 -33.31 0.86 -14.76
CA GLN A 7 -32.58 0.10 -13.76
C GLN A 7 -31.10 0.05 -14.13
N TRP A 8 -30.23 0.15 -13.13
CA TRP A 8 -28.79 0.02 -13.28
C TRP A 8 -28.24 -0.92 -12.22
N HIS A 9 -27.55 -1.98 -12.66
CA HIS A 9 -26.76 -2.85 -11.80
C HIS A 9 -25.29 -2.52 -12.00
N ALA A 10 -24.76 -1.64 -11.16
CA ALA A 10 -23.36 -1.27 -11.21
C ALA A 10 -22.48 -2.32 -10.54
N VAL A 11 -21.31 -2.55 -11.10
CA VAL A 11 -20.22 -3.33 -10.50
C VAL A 11 -19.02 -2.40 -10.40
N ALA A 12 -18.31 -2.47 -9.28
CA ALA A 12 -17.12 -1.66 -9.06
C ALA A 12 -15.97 -2.53 -8.55
N SER A 13 -14.75 -2.08 -8.84
CA SER A 13 -13.52 -2.51 -8.17
C SER A 13 -12.92 -1.27 -7.52
N TRP A 14 -12.10 -1.48 -6.50
CA TRP A 14 -11.34 -0.42 -5.85
C TRP A 14 -9.86 -0.75 -5.98
N THR A 15 -9.05 0.29 -6.01
CA THR A 15 -7.59 0.20 -5.94
C THR A 15 -7.11 1.21 -4.91
N TRP A 16 -5.91 1.00 -4.39
CA TRP A 16 -5.30 1.96 -3.48
C TRP A 16 -4.96 3.28 -4.20
N ASP A 17 -5.33 4.41 -3.58
CA ASP A 17 -4.86 5.74 -3.98
C ASP A 17 -3.44 5.98 -3.45
N ALA A 18 -2.48 5.28 -4.06
CA ALA A 18 -1.06 5.40 -3.78
C ALA A 18 -0.35 5.98 -5.01
N GLN A 19 0.79 6.65 -4.77
CA GLN A 19 1.56 7.29 -5.84
C GLN A 19 2.15 6.28 -6.83
N ASP A 20 2.42 5.06 -6.36
CA ASP A 20 2.85 3.90 -7.14
C ASP A 20 1.80 2.78 -7.01
N GLU A 21 1.77 1.84 -7.96
CA GLU A 21 0.87 0.66 -7.90
C GLU A 21 1.49 -0.54 -7.18
N THR A 22 2.79 -0.48 -6.85
CA THR A 22 3.54 -1.60 -6.28
C THR A 22 4.37 -1.17 -5.07
N CYS A 23 4.53 -2.10 -4.13
CA CYS A 23 5.38 -1.89 -2.96
C CYS A 23 6.86 -1.85 -3.38
N GLY A 24 7.57 -0.76 -3.07
CA GLY A 24 8.99 -0.60 -3.41
C GLY A 24 9.94 -1.65 -2.80
N ILE A 25 9.50 -2.34 -1.74
CA ILE A 25 10.28 -3.37 -1.02
C ILE A 25 10.06 -4.76 -1.64
N CYS A 26 8.82 -5.26 -1.65
CA CYS A 26 8.52 -6.63 -2.14
C CYS A 26 8.15 -6.70 -3.63
N ARG A 27 7.96 -5.57 -4.30
CA ARG A 27 7.58 -5.44 -5.72
C ARG A 27 6.23 -6.08 -6.09
N MET A 28 5.42 -6.46 -5.11
CA MET A 28 4.04 -6.90 -5.32
C MET A 28 3.11 -5.70 -5.46
N ALA A 29 2.01 -5.88 -6.22
CA ALA A 29 0.93 -4.91 -6.32
C ALA A 29 0.30 -4.64 -4.95
N PHE A 30 -0.13 -3.40 -4.73
CA PHE A 30 -0.74 -2.99 -3.45
C PHE A 30 -2.13 -3.62 -3.20
N ASP A 31 -2.86 -3.95 -4.26
CA ASP A 31 -4.14 -4.65 -4.15
C ASP A 31 -3.96 -6.16 -3.82
N GLY A 32 -2.71 -6.63 -3.82
CA GLY A 32 -2.34 -8.01 -3.51
C GLY A 32 -1.78 -8.17 -2.10
N CYS A 33 -1.37 -9.40 -1.77
CA CYS A 33 -0.68 -9.68 -0.53
C CYS A 33 0.84 -9.50 -0.67
N CYS A 34 1.51 -9.14 0.43
CA CYS A 34 2.96 -9.25 0.51
C CYS A 34 3.41 -10.73 0.56
N PRO A 35 4.68 -11.07 0.27
CA PRO A 35 5.16 -12.45 0.23
C PRO A 35 4.97 -13.27 1.52
N ASP A 36 4.84 -12.61 2.67
CA ASP A 36 4.63 -13.26 3.96
C ASP A 36 3.15 -13.55 4.26
N CYS A 37 2.23 -12.97 3.48
CA CYS A 37 0.79 -13.11 3.67
C CYS A 37 0.23 -14.12 2.68
N LYS A 38 -0.46 -15.15 3.18
CA LYS A 38 -1.08 -16.18 2.32
C LYS A 38 -2.40 -15.74 1.68
N LEU A 39 -3.15 -14.89 2.36
CA LEU A 39 -4.46 -14.42 1.94
C LEU A 39 -4.48 -12.89 2.00
N PRO A 40 -5.12 -12.22 1.03
CA PRO A 40 -5.43 -10.80 1.17
C PRO A 40 -6.43 -10.60 2.34
N GLY A 41 -6.26 -9.52 3.10
CA GLY A 41 -7.08 -9.23 4.28
C GLY A 41 -6.46 -8.17 5.20
N ASP A 42 -7.06 -7.98 6.37
CA ASP A 42 -6.70 -6.92 7.33
C ASP A 42 -5.30 -7.10 7.97
N ASP A 43 -4.66 -8.25 7.77
CA ASP A 43 -3.36 -8.56 8.38
C ASP A 43 -2.18 -7.81 7.73
N CYS A 44 -2.35 -7.20 6.56
CA CYS A 44 -1.27 -6.47 5.87
C CYS A 44 -1.78 -5.21 5.17
N PRO A 45 -2.18 -4.18 5.93
CA PRO A 45 -2.60 -2.91 5.35
C PRO A 45 -1.44 -2.18 4.69
N LEU A 46 -1.77 -1.22 3.84
CA LEU A 46 -0.81 -0.23 3.38
C LEU A 46 -0.53 0.77 4.50
N ILE A 47 0.73 1.16 4.59
CA ILE A 47 1.23 2.14 5.56
C ILE A 47 1.97 3.22 4.80
N TRP A 48 1.67 4.47 5.13
CA TRP A 48 2.32 5.64 4.57
C TRP A 48 3.37 6.19 5.52
N GLY A 49 4.50 6.61 4.96
CA GLY A 49 5.45 7.44 5.68
C GLY A 49 5.03 8.91 5.60
N GLN A 50 5.55 9.75 6.49
CA GLN A 50 5.43 11.21 6.38
C GLN A 50 5.98 11.75 5.05
N CYS A 51 6.87 10.99 4.39
CA CYS A 51 7.35 11.27 3.03
C CYS A 51 6.37 10.88 1.91
N ASN A 52 5.15 10.44 2.24
CA ASN A 52 4.07 10.01 1.36
C ASN A 52 4.34 8.76 0.51
N HIS A 53 5.42 8.01 0.77
CA HIS A 53 5.63 6.68 0.18
C HIS A 53 4.83 5.63 0.96
N ALA A 54 4.17 4.74 0.22
CA ALA A 54 3.39 3.63 0.76
C ALA A 54 4.15 2.31 0.65
N PHE A 55 3.96 1.44 1.65
CA PHE A 55 4.47 0.06 1.64
C PHE A 55 3.46 -0.86 2.34
N HIS A 56 3.54 -2.15 2.05
CA HIS A 56 2.90 -3.16 2.90
C HIS A 56 3.47 -3.10 4.33
N LEU A 57 2.60 -3.21 5.34
CA LEU A 57 2.98 -3.19 6.76
C LEU A 57 4.15 -4.14 7.08
N HIS A 58 4.06 -5.41 6.71
CA HIS A 58 5.11 -6.38 6.99
C HIS A 58 6.44 -6.05 6.30
N CYS A 59 6.39 -5.49 5.09
CA CYS A 59 7.58 -5.10 4.37
C CYS A 59 8.31 -3.95 5.07
N ILE A 60 7.58 -2.91 5.45
CA ILE A 60 8.19 -1.75 6.09
C ILE A 60 8.64 -2.05 7.52
N LEU A 61 7.88 -2.85 8.29
CA LEU A 61 8.30 -3.27 9.63
C LEU A 61 9.60 -4.07 9.57
N LYS A 62 9.69 -5.07 8.69
CA LYS A 62 10.94 -5.83 8.50
C LYS A 62 12.12 -4.93 8.13
N TRP A 63 11.89 -3.96 7.25
CA TRP A 63 12.91 -3.00 6.83
C TRP A 63 13.39 -2.12 7.99
N VAL A 64 12.48 -1.53 8.75
CA VAL A 64 12.78 -0.66 9.89
C VAL A 64 13.49 -1.45 10.99
N THR A 65 13.01 -2.64 11.34
CA THR A 65 13.61 -3.49 12.38
C THR A 65 14.99 -4.04 12.00
N SER A 66 15.28 -4.20 10.71
CA SER A 66 16.60 -4.66 10.24
C SER A 66 17.71 -3.61 10.36
N GLN A 67 17.36 -2.33 10.56
CA GLN A 67 18.32 -1.23 10.67
C GLN A 67 18.71 -0.99 12.13
N THR A 68 20.01 -0.83 12.39
CA THR A 68 20.58 -0.80 13.75
C THR A 68 20.68 0.61 14.36
N SER A 69 20.68 1.66 13.55
CA SER A 69 20.93 3.05 13.98
C SER A 69 19.73 3.97 13.75
N GLN A 70 19.34 4.15 12.49
CA GLN A 70 18.18 4.93 12.08
C GLN A 70 17.54 4.28 10.87
N ALA A 71 16.21 4.14 10.91
CA ALA A 71 15.49 3.60 9.78
C ALA A 71 15.20 4.70 8.76
N HIS A 72 15.60 4.45 7.51
CA HIS A 72 15.34 5.35 6.40
C HIS A 72 14.26 4.80 5.47
N CYS A 73 13.50 5.70 4.82
CA CYS A 73 12.58 5.34 3.75
C CYS A 73 13.34 4.66 2.59
N PRO A 74 12.90 3.47 2.11
CA PRO A 74 13.53 2.78 0.99
C PRO A 74 13.62 3.60 -0.31
N MET A 75 12.68 4.53 -0.52
CA MET A 75 12.55 5.27 -1.78
C MET A 75 13.33 6.59 -1.75
N CYS A 76 13.14 7.40 -0.71
CA CYS A 76 13.72 8.76 -0.65
C CYS A 76 14.84 8.94 0.38
N ARG A 77 15.19 7.90 1.14
CA ARG A 77 16.26 7.87 2.16
C ARG A 77 16.12 8.88 3.32
N ARG A 78 14.99 9.58 3.41
CA ARG A 78 14.65 10.40 4.59
C ARG A 78 14.40 9.49 5.80
N GLU A 79 14.57 10.01 7.00
CA GLU A 79 14.21 9.30 8.23
C GLU A 79 12.75 8.82 8.17
N TRP A 80 12.51 7.57 8.54
CA TRP A 80 11.19 6.97 8.45
C TRP A 80 10.35 7.32 9.68
N HIS A 81 9.26 8.02 9.43
CA HIS A 81 8.20 8.24 10.40
C HIS A 81 6.88 7.79 9.80
N PHE A 82 6.10 7.04 10.58
CA PHE A 82 4.74 6.67 10.21
C PHE A 82 3.90 7.95 10.08
N LYS A 83 3.06 8.00 9.06
CA LYS A 83 2.03 9.03 8.92
C LYS A 83 0.86 8.63 9.83
N ASP A 84 0.43 9.58 10.66
CA ASP A 84 -0.75 9.43 11.53
C ASP A 84 -2.04 9.23 10.72
#